data_AF-A0A2K9C494-F1
#
_entry.id   AF-A0A2K9C494-F1
#
_cell.length_a   1.000
_cell.length_b   1.000
_cell.length_c   1.000
_cell.angle_alpha   90.00
_cell.angle_beta   90.00
_cell.angle_gamma   90.00
#
_symmetry.space_group_name_H-M   'P 1'
#
loop_
_entity.id
_entity.type
_entity.pdbx_description
1 polymer ?
#
loop_
_entity_poly.entity_id
_entity_poly.type
_entity_poly.pdbx_seq_one_letter_code
_entity_poly.pdbx_strand_id
1 'polypeptide(L)'
;MIDNLGEATSRREVPAASIDKYQSKLPPALLGYWREEGWCSFADGLFWIVDPDAYKATLDKWLQGSGLAEIDNYHVIARDAFGSLYAWGERYQRKITVSSLAGGIVALKNQLRKPNPQPDRSLGIFLGSTSRDSLDFDDNQGKPLFQRALAKLGMVAEDEMYAFEPALCIGGKADLEQMVKVNMVEQLMILDQLRR
;
A
#
# COMPACT_ATOMS: atom_id res chain seq x y z
N MET A 1 10.26 10.68 -10.32
CA MET A 1 11.24 10.22 -9.31
C MET A 1 10.62 10.48 -7.94
N ILE A 2 10.72 9.53 -6.99
CA ILE A 2 10.10 9.64 -5.66
C ILE A 2 11.09 10.36 -4.73
N ASP A 3 11.45 11.60 -5.08
CA ASP A 3 12.60 12.31 -4.49
C ASP A 3 12.45 12.54 -2.99
N ASN A 4 11.21 12.65 -2.52
CA ASN A 4 10.89 12.89 -1.11
C ASN A 4 11.24 11.70 -0.20
N LEU A 5 11.43 10.50 -0.74
CA LEU A 5 11.73 9.30 0.05
C LEU A 5 13.19 8.85 -0.07
N GLY A 6 13.99 9.55 -0.89
CA GLY A 6 15.37 9.19 -1.20
C GLY A 6 15.49 8.10 -2.25
N GLU A 7 16.69 7.53 -2.37
CA GLU A 7 16.99 6.45 -3.32
C GLU A 7 16.34 5.12 -2.92
N ALA A 8 16.13 4.26 -3.92
CA ALA A 8 15.61 2.91 -3.69
C ALA A 8 16.57 2.10 -2.82
N THR A 9 16.06 1.51 -1.74
CA THR A 9 16.84 0.73 -0.76
C THR A 9 16.92 -0.75 -1.14
N SER A 10 15.98 -1.24 -1.95
CA SER A 10 15.97 -2.58 -2.52
C SER A 10 15.27 -2.55 -3.87
N ARG A 11 15.63 -3.48 -4.76
CA ARG A 11 15.08 -3.57 -6.12
C ARG A 11 14.96 -5.02 -6.57
N ARG A 12 13.82 -5.33 -7.19
CA ARG A 12 13.54 -6.56 -7.93
C ARG A 12 13.14 -6.18 -9.35
N GLU A 13 13.80 -6.77 -10.34
CA GLU A 13 13.45 -6.55 -11.74
C GLU A 13 12.03 -7.03 -12.02
N VAL A 14 11.31 -6.26 -12.84
CA VAL A 14 9.94 -6.61 -13.23
C VAL A 14 9.99 -7.46 -14.49
N PRO A 15 9.46 -8.70 -14.45
CA PRO A 15 9.41 -9.54 -15.64
C PRO A 15 8.64 -8.88 -16.78
N ALA A 16 9.09 -9.06 -18.02
CA ALA A 16 8.38 -8.54 -19.20
C ALA A 16 6.91 -8.99 -19.25
N ALA A 17 6.64 -10.24 -18.86
CA ALA A 17 5.28 -10.77 -18.77
C ALA A 17 4.38 -9.97 -17.81
N SER A 18 4.92 -9.45 -16.71
CA SER A 18 4.18 -8.59 -15.77
C SER A 18 3.92 -7.22 -16.40
N ILE A 19 4.89 -6.63 -17.10
CA ILE A 19 4.71 -5.38 -17.84
C ILE A 19 3.58 -5.52 -18.88
N ASP A 20 3.62 -6.58 -19.69
CA ASP A 20 2.64 -6.84 -20.75
C ASP A 20 1.24 -7.07 -20.17
N LYS A 21 1.16 -7.84 -19.07
CA LYS A 21 -0.10 -8.10 -18.35
C LYS A 21 -0.80 -6.82 -17.92
N TYR A 22 -0.04 -5.78 -17.54
CA TYR A 22 -0.56 -4.54 -16.97
C TYR A 22 -0.58 -3.35 -17.94
N GLN A 23 -0.10 -3.51 -19.19
CA GLN A 23 0.03 -2.44 -20.18
C GLN A 23 -1.26 -1.65 -20.47
N SER A 24 -2.41 -2.31 -20.47
CA SER A 24 -3.72 -1.70 -20.71
C SER A 24 -4.55 -1.47 -19.44
N LYS A 25 -3.96 -1.74 -18.27
CA LYS A 25 -4.66 -1.76 -16.97
C LYS A 25 -4.18 -0.67 -16.03
N LEU A 26 -2.89 -0.38 -16.06
CA LEU A 26 -2.25 0.60 -15.18
C LEU A 26 -1.73 1.80 -15.97
N PRO A 27 -1.53 2.96 -15.33
CA PRO A 27 -0.99 4.13 -15.99
C PRO A 27 0.37 3.83 -16.66
N PRO A 28 0.59 4.24 -17.92
CA PRO A 28 1.86 4.04 -18.62
C PRO A 28 3.08 4.55 -17.83
N ALA A 29 2.94 5.63 -17.07
CA ALA A 29 4.01 6.16 -16.23
C ALA A 29 4.45 5.17 -15.14
N LEU A 30 3.53 4.38 -14.57
CA LEU A 30 3.88 3.34 -13.60
C LEU A 30 4.72 2.23 -14.25
N LEU A 31 4.35 1.84 -15.47
CA LEU A 31 5.07 0.81 -16.20
C LEU A 31 6.43 1.30 -16.71
N GLY A 32 6.56 2.60 -17.02
CA GLY A 32 7.86 3.23 -17.23
C GLY A 32 8.74 3.06 -15.99
N TYR A 33 8.20 3.40 -14.82
CA TYR A 33 8.88 3.25 -13.54
C TYR A 33 9.30 1.80 -13.26
N TRP A 34 8.41 0.83 -13.48
CA TRP A 34 8.72 -0.60 -13.31
C TRP A 34 9.86 -1.08 -14.22
N ARG A 35 10.01 -0.54 -15.43
CA ARG A 35 11.14 -0.88 -16.32
C ARG A 35 12.45 -0.28 -15.84
N GLU A 36 12.41 0.96 -15.34
CA GLU A 36 13.61 1.70 -14.92
C GLU A 36 14.12 1.24 -13.55
N GLU A 37 13.22 1.18 -12.56
CA GLU A 37 13.53 1.01 -11.14
C GLU A 37 13.08 -0.33 -10.56
N GLY A 38 12.23 -1.06 -11.27
CA GLY A 38 11.70 -2.33 -10.80
C GLY A 38 10.60 -2.19 -9.74
N TRP A 39 10.31 -3.30 -9.05
CA TRP A 39 9.60 -3.28 -7.76
C TRP A 39 10.62 -3.04 -6.66
N CYS A 40 10.39 -2.04 -5.83
CA CYS A 40 11.44 -1.48 -4.98
C CYS A 40 10.90 -0.84 -3.70
N SER A 41 11.78 -0.74 -2.72
CA SER A 41 11.51 -0.09 -1.44
C SER A 41 12.17 1.27 -1.33
N PHE A 42 11.59 2.17 -0.55
CA PHE A 42 12.11 3.49 -0.24
C PHE A 42 12.07 3.73 1.26
N ALA A 43 12.84 4.73 1.71
CA ALA A 43 12.85 5.21 3.08
C ALA A 43 12.94 4.07 4.12
N ASP A 44 13.94 3.20 3.96
CA ASP A 44 14.25 2.12 4.92
C ASP A 44 13.08 1.12 5.08
N GLY A 45 12.39 0.85 3.98
CA GLY A 45 11.25 -0.07 3.92
C GLY A 45 9.90 0.55 4.29
N LEU A 46 9.81 1.88 4.47
CA LEU A 46 8.56 2.59 4.75
C LEU A 46 7.57 2.53 3.59
N PHE A 47 8.05 2.56 2.34
CA PHE A 47 7.20 2.60 1.14
C PHE A 47 7.71 1.65 0.09
N TRP A 48 6.80 0.99 -0.62
CA TRP A 48 7.17 0.01 -1.65
C TRP A 48 6.29 0.15 -2.87
N ILE A 49 6.90 0.07 -4.04
CA ILE A 49 6.24 -0.24 -5.30
C ILE A 49 6.29 -1.76 -5.48
N VAL A 50 5.15 -2.39 -5.72
CA VAL A 50 5.00 -3.84 -5.58
C VAL A 50 4.45 -4.52 -6.84
N ASP A 51 4.61 -5.83 -6.89
CA ASP A 51 3.87 -6.72 -7.78
C ASP A 51 2.39 -6.79 -7.35
N PRO A 52 1.43 -6.34 -8.17
CA PRO A 52 0.03 -6.42 -7.80
C PRO A 52 -0.50 -7.85 -7.61
N ASP A 53 0.14 -8.85 -8.25
CA ASP A 53 -0.31 -10.24 -8.16
C ASP A 53 -0.14 -10.80 -6.74
N ALA A 54 0.90 -10.38 -6.04
CA ALA A 54 1.17 -10.81 -4.66
C ALA A 54 0.04 -10.43 -3.69
N TYR A 55 -0.73 -9.39 -4.01
CA TYR A 55 -1.79 -8.86 -3.15
C TYR A 55 -3.20 -9.09 -3.69
N LYS A 56 -3.38 -9.72 -4.86
CA LYS A 56 -4.69 -9.84 -5.52
C LYS A 56 -5.72 -10.53 -4.63
N ALA A 57 -5.37 -11.68 -4.06
CA ALA A 57 -6.27 -12.44 -3.19
C ALA A 57 -6.64 -11.66 -1.92
N THR A 58 -5.66 -10.99 -1.31
CA THR A 58 -5.87 -10.17 -0.11
C THR A 58 -6.76 -8.97 -0.40
N LEU A 59 -6.50 -8.24 -1.49
CA LEU A 59 -7.30 -7.09 -1.89
C LEU A 59 -8.76 -7.51 -2.16
N ASP A 60 -8.98 -8.62 -2.88
CA ASP A 60 -10.33 -9.12 -3.15
C ASP A 60 -11.13 -9.39 -1.87
N LYS A 61 -10.48 -9.95 -0.84
CA LYS A 61 -11.11 -10.17 0.47
C LYS A 61 -11.48 -8.87 1.14
N TRP A 62 -10.56 -7.90 1.15
CA TRP A 62 -10.82 -6.58 1.73
C TRP A 62 -11.94 -5.82 1.01
N LEU A 63 -12.03 -5.94 -0.32
CA LEU A 63 -13.07 -5.28 -1.11
C LEU A 63 -14.44 -5.96 -1.02
N GLN A 64 -14.53 -7.20 -0.52
CA GLN A 64 -15.77 -7.93 -0.42
C GLN A 64 -16.80 -7.17 0.45
N GLY A 65 -18.00 -6.95 -0.10
CA GLY A 65 -19.08 -6.24 0.59
C GLY A 65 -18.92 -4.71 0.65
N SER A 66 -17.83 -4.14 0.11
CA SER A 66 -17.60 -2.69 0.08
C SER A 66 -18.35 -1.95 -1.03
N GLY A 67 -18.85 -2.67 -2.04
CA GLY A 67 -19.41 -2.07 -3.26
C GLY A 67 -18.35 -1.60 -4.27
N LEU A 68 -17.06 -1.71 -3.94
CA LEU A 68 -15.96 -1.25 -4.80
C LEU A 68 -15.65 -2.26 -5.91
N ALA A 69 -15.68 -3.57 -5.63
CA ALA A 69 -15.40 -4.61 -6.62
C ALA A 69 -16.40 -4.61 -7.79
N GLU A 70 -17.60 -4.05 -7.58
CA GLU A 70 -18.65 -3.85 -8.58
C GLU A 70 -18.45 -2.57 -9.40
N ILE A 71 -17.56 -1.67 -8.97
CA ILE A 71 -17.24 -0.42 -9.67
C ILE A 71 -16.09 -0.65 -10.64
N ASP A 72 -15.01 -1.27 -10.18
CA ASP A 72 -13.78 -1.44 -10.94
C ASP A 72 -13.02 -2.68 -10.47
N ASN A 73 -12.08 -3.13 -11.31
CA ASN A 73 -11.07 -4.11 -10.92
C ASN A 73 -9.83 -3.35 -10.43
N TYR A 74 -9.38 -3.63 -9.22
CA TYR A 74 -8.30 -2.87 -8.58
C TYR A 74 -7.02 -3.71 -8.43
N HIS A 75 -5.89 -3.05 -8.53
CA HIS A 75 -4.55 -3.63 -8.42
C HIS A 75 -3.71 -2.86 -7.42
N VAL A 76 -3.11 -3.55 -6.44
CA VAL A 76 -2.18 -2.91 -5.50
C VAL A 76 -0.91 -2.52 -6.25
N ILE A 77 -0.65 -1.22 -6.34
CA ILE A 77 0.56 -0.70 -7.02
C ILE A 77 1.65 -0.32 -6.03
N ALA A 78 1.27 -0.08 -4.77
CA ALA A 78 2.19 0.28 -3.71
C ALA A 78 1.63 -0.10 -2.33
N ARG A 79 2.50 -0.16 -1.33
CA ARG A 79 2.15 -0.34 0.08
C ARG A 79 3.09 0.43 1.00
N ASP A 80 2.70 0.61 2.25
CA ASP A 80 3.57 1.16 3.30
C ASP A 80 4.06 0.08 4.29
N ALA A 81 4.91 0.44 5.25
CA ALA A 81 5.39 -0.48 6.28
C ALA A 81 4.32 -0.90 7.29
N PHE A 82 3.17 -0.21 7.34
CA PHE A 82 2.08 -0.46 8.29
C PHE A 82 0.92 -1.23 7.67
N GLY A 83 1.09 -1.71 6.43
CA GLY A 83 0.10 -2.54 5.73
C GLY A 83 -1.03 -1.74 5.06
N SER A 84 -0.88 -0.44 4.84
CA SER A 84 -1.76 0.24 3.90
C SER A 84 -1.47 -0.23 2.47
N LEU A 85 -2.51 -0.57 1.72
CA LEU A 85 -2.41 -0.94 0.31
C LEU A 85 -2.98 0.18 -0.56
N TYR A 86 -2.18 0.69 -1.50
CA TYR A 86 -2.60 1.68 -2.48
C TYR A 86 -2.95 0.96 -3.78
N ALA A 87 -4.24 0.89 -4.09
CA ALA A 87 -4.73 0.16 -5.25
C ALA A 87 -5.30 1.08 -6.33
N TRP A 88 -5.16 0.68 -7.58
CA TRP A 88 -5.53 1.46 -8.76
C TRP A 88 -6.55 0.71 -9.61
N GLY A 89 -7.66 1.37 -9.96
CA GLY A 89 -8.74 0.79 -10.77
C GLY A 89 -8.43 0.78 -12.27
N GLU A 90 -8.71 -0.32 -12.96
CA GLU A 90 -8.46 -0.49 -14.41
C GLU A 90 -9.32 0.42 -15.28
N ARG A 91 -10.62 0.48 -15.02
CA ARG A 91 -11.61 1.13 -15.89
C ARG A 91 -11.64 2.64 -15.70
N TYR A 92 -11.67 3.08 -14.45
CA TYR A 92 -11.83 4.49 -14.11
C TYR A 92 -10.51 5.16 -13.74
N GLN A 93 -9.42 4.39 -13.59
CA GLN A 93 -8.08 4.91 -13.28
C GLN A 93 -8.08 5.75 -12.00
N ARG A 94 -8.80 5.25 -10.99
CA ARG A 94 -8.95 5.87 -9.66
C ARG A 94 -8.22 5.06 -8.61
N LYS A 95 -7.54 5.79 -7.72
CA LYS A 95 -6.88 5.21 -6.55
C LYS A 95 -7.89 4.97 -5.42
N ILE A 96 -7.75 3.85 -4.74
CA ILE A 96 -8.31 3.58 -3.41
C ILE A 96 -7.17 3.21 -2.46
N THR A 97 -7.39 3.40 -1.16
CA THR A 97 -6.44 2.97 -0.13
C THR A 97 -7.12 2.04 0.85
N VAL A 98 -6.60 0.84 1.03
CA VAL A 98 -6.93 -0.01 2.18
C VAL A 98 -6.01 0.40 3.32
N SER A 99 -6.57 0.77 4.48
CA SER A 99 -5.80 1.05 5.70
C SER A 99 -6.05 -0.07 6.69
N SER A 100 -5.07 -0.95 6.84
CA SER A 100 -5.15 -2.18 7.65
C SER A 100 -5.34 -1.86 9.14
N LEU A 101 -4.52 -0.97 9.67
CA LEU A 101 -4.54 -0.56 11.07
C LEU A 101 -5.83 0.19 11.45
N ALA A 102 -6.37 1.00 10.52
CA ALA A 102 -7.66 1.67 10.70
C ALA A 102 -8.86 0.77 10.37
N GLY A 103 -8.64 -0.43 9.84
CA GLY A 103 -9.70 -1.40 9.48
C GLY A 103 -10.63 -0.95 8.34
N GLY A 104 -10.20 -0.01 7.50
CA GLY A 104 -11.09 0.70 6.57
C GLY A 104 -10.55 0.86 5.15
N ILE A 105 -11.41 1.31 4.24
CA ILE A 105 -11.07 1.65 2.86
C ILE A 105 -11.41 3.12 2.59
N VAL A 106 -10.43 3.86 2.09
CA VAL A 106 -10.55 5.28 1.75
C VAL A 106 -10.64 5.43 0.23
N ALA A 107 -11.69 6.12 -0.24
CA ALA A 107 -11.93 6.38 -1.64
C ALA A 107 -12.72 7.69 -1.85
N LEU A 108 -12.43 8.41 -2.94
CA LEU A 108 -13.21 9.58 -3.35
C LEU A 108 -14.49 9.12 -4.06
N LYS A 109 -15.55 8.85 -3.28
CA LYS A 109 -16.81 8.26 -3.77
C LYS A 109 -17.40 8.96 -5.01
N ASN A 110 -17.34 10.29 -5.08
CA ASN A 110 -17.87 11.08 -6.20
C ASN A 110 -17.04 10.99 -7.50
N GLN A 111 -15.85 10.40 -7.45
CA GLN A 111 -14.94 10.20 -8.58
C GLN A 111 -14.84 8.73 -9.03
N LEU A 112 -15.25 7.78 -8.19
CA LEU A 112 -15.07 6.34 -8.44
C LEU A 112 -15.64 5.85 -9.77
N ARG A 113 -16.75 6.42 -10.24
CA ARG A 113 -17.40 6.07 -11.52
C ARG A 113 -17.09 7.06 -12.65
N LYS A 114 -16.10 7.94 -12.48
CA LYS A 114 -15.71 8.96 -13.45
C LYS A 114 -14.29 8.65 -13.96
N PRO A 115 -14.10 8.39 -15.27
CA PRO A 115 -12.78 8.16 -15.83
C PRO A 115 -11.83 9.29 -15.45
N ASN A 116 -10.63 8.94 -14.99
CA ASN A 116 -9.59 9.91 -14.72
C ASN A 116 -9.01 10.42 -16.05
N PRO A 117 -9.13 11.71 -16.38
CA PRO A 117 -8.61 12.24 -17.65
C PRO A 117 -7.08 12.30 -17.69
N GLN A 118 -6.41 12.23 -16.53
CA GLN A 118 -4.96 12.37 -16.42
C GLN A 118 -4.40 11.33 -15.42
N PRO A 119 -4.41 10.02 -15.79
CA PRO A 119 -3.97 8.94 -14.91
C PRO A 119 -2.49 9.07 -14.52
N ASP A 120 -1.59 9.32 -15.48
CA ASP A 120 -0.15 9.49 -15.23
C ASP A 120 0.14 10.69 -14.31
N ARG A 121 -0.57 11.81 -14.51
CA ARG A 121 -0.43 12.97 -13.62
C ARG A 121 -0.92 12.66 -12.21
N SER A 122 -2.03 11.94 -12.08
CA SER A 122 -2.59 11.55 -10.78
C SER A 122 -1.67 10.59 -10.03
N LEU A 123 -1.04 9.67 -10.75
CA LEU A 123 0.01 8.81 -10.22
C LEU A 123 1.22 9.63 -9.78
N GLY A 124 1.71 10.54 -10.63
CA GLY A 124 2.82 11.43 -10.32
C GLY A 124 2.56 12.30 -9.09
N ILE A 125 1.34 12.82 -8.94
CA ILE A 125 0.92 13.53 -7.72
C ILE A 125 0.95 12.60 -6.52
N PHE A 126 0.39 11.39 -6.61
CA PHE A 126 0.41 10.43 -5.52
C PHE A 126 1.84 10.11 -5.06
N LEU A 127 2.73 9.73 -5.98
CA LEU A 127 4.11 9.41 -5.66
C LEU A 127 4.88 10.65 -5.17
N GLY A 128 4.69 11.79 -5.83
CA GLY A 128 5.38 13.04 -5.51
C GLY A 128 4.84 13.78 -4.29
N SER A 129 3.65 13.43 -3.78
CA SER A 129 3.13 13.93 -2.51
C SER A 129 3.36 12.96 -1.36
N THR A 130 3.88 11.76 -1.64
CA THR A 130 4.20 10.78 -0.62
C THR A 130 5.48 11.23 0.10
N SER A 131 5.43 11.26 1.43
CA SER A 131 6.53 11.64 2.32
C SER A 131 6.58 10.71 3.53
N ARG A 132 7.71 10.72 4.26
CA ARG A 132 7.86 9.93 5.49
C ARG A 132 6.73 10.21 6.49
N ASP A 133 6.41 11.49 6.72
CA ASP A 133 5.35 11.90 7.65
C ASP A 133 3.95 11.41 7.20
N SER A 134 3.65 11.44 5.90
CA SER A 134 2.34 11.01 5.38
C SER A 134 2.12 9.49 5.44
N LEU A 135 3.20 8.73 5.59
CA LEU A 135 3.21 7.27 5.64
C LEU A 135 3.38 6.73 7.07
N ASP A 136 3.73 7.59 8.03
CA ASP A 136 3.91 7.17 9.42
C ASP A 136 2.56 6.93 10.10
N PHE A 137 2.59 6.18 11.19
CA PHE A 137 1.46 5.95 12.06
C PHE A 137 1.80 6.46 13.46
N ASP A 138 0.94 7.31 14.01
CA ASP A 138 1.15 7.86 15.34
C ASP A 138 0.71 6.87 16.42
N ASP A 139 1.46 6.83 17.52
CA ASP A 139 1.02 6.16 18.73
C ASP A 139 -0.10 6.94 19.44
N ASN A 140 -0.60 6.37 20.54
CA ASN A 140 -1.67 6.97 21.34
C ASN A 140 -1.31 8.36 21.92
N GLN A 141 -0.04 8.79 21.87
CA GLN A 141 0.42 10.10 22.31
C GLN A 141 0.64 11.07 21.14
N GLY A 142 0.30 10.67 19.91
CA GLY A 142 0.52 11.48 18.71
C GLY A 142 1.98 11.51 18.26
N LYS A 143 2.78 10.50 18.62
CA LYS A 143 4.19 10.43 18.23
C LYS A 143 4.38 9.42 17.08
N PRO A 144 5.14 9.77 16.02
CA PRO A 144 5.40 8.87 14.90
C PRO A 144 6.10 7.57 15.32
N LEU A 145 5.70 6.43 14.77
CA LEU A 145 6.19 5.11 15.16
C LEU A 145 7.31 4.57 14.27
N PHE A 146 7.36 4.92 12.99
CA PHE A 146 8.19 4.20 12.01
C PHE A 146 9.65 4.10 12.42
N GLN A 147 10.30 5.23 12.74
CA GLN A 147 11.70 5.23 13.13
C GLN A 147 11.97 4.43 14.42
N ARG A 148 11.01 4.43 15.35
CA ARG A 148 11.12 3.65 16.59
C ARG A 148 10.91 2.16 16.34
N ALA A 149 9.95 1.80 15.48
CA ALA A 149 9.70 0.44 15.06
C ALA A 149 10.90 -0.12 14.30
N LEU A 150 11.47 0.66 13.38
CA LEU A 150 12.70 0.32 12.65
C LEU A 150 13.86 0.05 13.61
N ALA A 151 14.07 0.89 14.63
CA ALA A 151 15.13 0.68 15.62
C ALA A 151 14.92 -0.57 16.49
N LYS A 152 13.65 -0.90 16.82
CA LYS A 152 13.31 -2.03 17.71
C LYS A 152 13.20 -3.37 16.99
N LEU A 153 12.57 -3.40 15.81
CA LEU A 153 12.16 -4.61 15.08
C LEU A 153 12.98 -4.84 13.80
N GLY A 154 13.79 -3.85 13.40
CA GLY A 154 14.52 -3.84 12.14
C GLY A 154 13.61 -3.63 10.93
N MET A 155 14.23 -3.37 9.78
CA MET A 155 13.53 -3.13 8.52
C MET A 155 12.59 -4.28 8.13
N VAL A 156 11.45 -3.94 7.54
CA VAL A 156 10.51 -4.91 6.95
C VAL A 156 11.01 -5.39 5.59
N ALA A 157 10.89 -6.69 5.33
CA ALA A 157 11.08 -7.26 4.01
C ALA A 157 9.91 -6.94 3.05
N GLU A 158 9.99 -7.46 1.82
CA GLU A 158 8.98 -7.23 0.76
C GLU A 158 7.57 -7.69 1.18
N ASP A 159 7.49 -8.79 1.92
CA ASP A 159 6.27 -9.46 2.37
C ASP A 159 5.97 -9.25 3.87
N GLU A 160 6.70 -8.35 4.55
CA GLU A 160 6.52 -8.05 5.97
C GLU A 160 5.88 -6.68 6.21
N MET A 161 5.24 -6.55 7.37
CA MET A 161 4.69 -5.30 7.88
C MET A 161 4.91 -5.17 9.39
N TYR A 162 4.86 -3.93 9.87
CA TYR A 162 4.62 -3.64 11.27
C TYR A 162 3.13 -3.71 11.57
N ALA A 163 2.77 -4.43 12.61
CA ALA A 163 1.41 -4.58 13.11
C ALA A 163 1.38 -4.46 14.64
N PHE A 164 0.19 -4.52 15.23
CA PHE A 164 0.00 -4.56 16.68
C PHE A 164 -0.55 -5.91 17.13
N GLU A 165 -0.05 -6.39 18.26
CA GLU A 165 -0.58 -7.53 18.99
C GLU A 165 -0.96 -7.12 20.42
N PRO A 166 -2.24 -7.16 20.81
CA PRO A 166 -3.43 -7.47 19.99
C PRO A 166 -3.67 -6.45 18.87
N ALA A 167 -4.41 -6.86 17.83
CA ALA A 167 -4.77 -5.96 16.74
C ALA A 167 -5.65 -4.80 17.23
N LEU A 168 -5.48 -3.60 16.63
CA LEU A 168 -6.20 -2.39 17.07
C LEU A 168 -7.73 -2.54 16.98
N CYS A 169 -8.24 -3.23 15.95
CA CYS A 169 -9.67 -3.46 15.76
C CYS A 169 -10.34 -4.31 16.87
N ILE A 170 -9.55 -5.03 17.68
CA ILE A 170 -10.04 -5.83 18.81
C ILE A 170 -9.57 -5.29 20.17
N GLY A 171 -9.24 -4.00 20.24
CA GLY A 171 -8.86 -3.33 21.48
C GLY A 171 -7.35 -3.31 21.78
N GLY A 172 -6.52 -3.60 20.78
CA GLY A 172 -5.08 -3.34 20.83
C GLY A 172 -4.75 -1.85 21.07
N LYS A 173 -3.54 -1.58 21.54
CA LYS A 173 -3.05 -0.22 21.77
C LYS A 173 -2.03 0.14 20.71
N ALA A 174 -2.16 1.35 20.15
CA ALA A 174 -1.14 1.90 19.29
C ALA A 174 0.04 2.41 20.14
N ASP A 175 0.91 1.50 20.57
CA ASP A 175 2.18 1.81 21.25
C ASP A 175 3.31 0.93 20.69
N LEU A 176 4.55 1.38 20.87
CA LEU A 176 5.72 0.69 20.32
C LEU A 176 5.92 -0.69 20.95
N GLU A 177 5.50 -0.85 22.21
CA GLU A 177 5.65 -2.07 23.00
C GLU A 177 4.86 -3.22 22.38
N GLN A 178 3.63 -2.97 21.93
CA GLN A 178 2.76 -3.95 21.26
C GLN A 178 3.05 -4.13 19.77
N MET A 179 4.00 -3.37 19.19
CA MET A 179 4.35 -3.54 17.80
C MET A 179 5.15 -4.82 17.56
N VAL A 180 4.74 -5.54 16.51
CA VAL A 180 5.38 -6.76 16.01
C VAL A 180 5.68 -6.61 14.52
N LYS A 181 6.65 -7.37 14.03
CA LYS A 181 6.93 -7.53 12.60
C LYS A 181 6.43 -8.88 12.15
N VAL A 182 5.53 -8.90 11.17
CA VAL A 182 4.77 -10.09 10.76
C VAL A 182 4.65 -10.17 9.24
N ASN A 183 4.28 -11.34 8.72
CA ASN A 183 3.94 -11.49 7.31
C ASN A 183 2.68 -10.66 6.97
N MET A 184 2.79 -9.81 5.96
CA MET A 184 1.77 -8.84 5.58
C MET A 184 0.51 -9.52 5.05
N VAL A 185 0.64 -10.53 4.17
CA VAL A 185 -0.52 -11.20 3.58
C VAL A 185 -1.33 -11.95 4.65
N GLU A 186 -0.64 -12.69 5.51
CA GLU A 186 -1.27 -13.41 6.62
C GLU A 186 -1.97 -12.44 7.58
N GLN A 187 -1.27 -11.38 8.00
CA GLN A 187 -1.83 -10.40 8.92
C GLN A 187 -3.04 -9.67 8.33
N LEU A 188 -2.99 -9.28 7.06
CA LEU A 188 -4.12 -8.63 6.38
C LEU A 188 -5.33 -9.56 6.26
N MET A 189 -5.12 -10.86 6.08
CA MET A 189 -6.21 -11.85 6.07
C MET A 189 -6.83 -12.03 7.47
N ILE A 190 -6.02 -12.02 8.53
CA ILE A 190 -6.51 -12.04 9.91
C ILE A 190 -7.33 -10.77 10.20
N LEU A 191 -6.79 -9.60 9.87
CA LEU A 191 -7.47 -8.31 10.07
C LEU A 191 -8.79 -8.22 9.30
N ASP A 192 -8.87 -8.79 8.08
CA ASP A 192 -10.13 -8.87 7.34
C ASP A 192 -11.21 -9.68 8.05
N GLN A 193 -10.83 -10.72 8.81
CA GLN A 193 -11.77 -11.51 9.59
C GLN A 193 -12.19 -10.81 10.88
N LEU A 194 -11.27 -10.09 11.53
CA LEU A 194 -11.53 -9.41 12.80
C LEU A 194 -12.34 -8.12 12.67
N ARG A 195 -12.24 -7.43 11.53
CA ARG A 195 -12.96 -6.16 11.27
C ARG A 195 -14.44 -6.34 10.89
N ARG A 196 -14.88 -7.57 10.66
CA ARG A 196 -16.23 -7.92 10.18
C ARG A 196 -17.25 -8.04 11.30
#